data_AF-A0A7Y2EVA3-F1
#
_entry.id   AF-A0A7Y2EVA3-F1
#
_cell.length_a   1.000
_cell.length_b   1.000
_cell.length_c   1.000
_cell.angle_alpha   90.00
_cell.angle_beta   90.00
_cell.angle_gamma   90.00
#
_symmetry.space_group_name_H-M   'P 1'
#
loop_
_entity.id
_entity.type
_entity.pdbx_description
1 polymer ?
#
loop_
_entity_poly.entity_id
_entity_poly.type
_entity_poly.pdbx_seq_one_letter_code
_entity_poly.pdbx_strand_id
1 'polypeptide(L)'
;MALLTRAPKAEPILGQNRVVAHLLALLTWLIGLLFFFPLFWLVLNGFKDELDANSSPKLFFDPTLDRFSEVTEDTTGLLSFTEAFGNSFWIVLISTTLVMALAIPAA
;
A
#
# COMPACT_ATOMS: atom_id res chain seq x y z
N MET A 1 -47.06 0.62 -18.74
CA MET A 1 -47.21 1.56 -17.61
C MET A 1 -45.88 1.61 -16.87
N ALA A 2 -44.93 2.37 -17.43
CA ALA A 2 -43.54 2.42 -16.96
C ALA A 2 -43.40 3.51 -15.90
N LEU A 3 -43.12 3.08 -14.67
CA LEU A 3 -42.77 3.94 -13.55
C LEU A 3 -41.40 4.58 -13.83
N LEU A 4 -41.41 5.79 -14.36
CA LEU A 4 -40.24 6.68 -14.36
C LEU A 4 -40.04 7.22 -12.94
N THR A 5 -39.49 6.41 -12.05
CA THR A 5 -38.89 6.87 -10.79
C THR A 5 -37.70 7.75 -11.13
N ARG A 6 -37.94 9.06 -11.23
CA ARG A 6 -36.87 10.06 -11.34
C ARG A 6 -35.96 9.88 -10.12
N ALA A 7 -34.70 9.53 -10.36
CA ALA A 7 -33.69 9.50 -9.31
C ALA A 7 -33.64 10.86 -8.60
N PRO A 8 -33.52 10.90 -7.26
CA PRO A 8 -33.41 12.16 -6.52
C PRO A 8 -32.18 12.91 -7.03
N LYS A 9 -32.42 14.13 -7.54
CA LYS A 9 -31.35 15.03 -7.95
C LYS A 9 -30.57 15.38 -6.69
N ALA A 10 -29.31 14.94 -6.61
CA ALA A 10 -28.45 15.24 -5.47
C ALA A 10 -28.47 16.76 -5.21
N GLU A 11 -29.07 17.17 -4.10
CA GLU A 11 -29.14 18.58 -3.76
C GLU A 11 -27.73 19.04 -3.40
N PRO A 12 -27.24 20.16 -3.99
CA PRO A 12 -25.96 20.70 -3.60
C PRO A 12 -26.02 21.06 -2.12
N ILE A 13 -25.10 20.52 -1.32
CA ILE A 13 -25.02 20.76 0.12
C ILE A 13 -24.94 22.29 0.33
N LEU A 14 -26.04 22.90 0.79
CA LEU A 14 -26.13 24.35 1.01
C LEU A 14 -25.13 24.76 2.10
N GLY A 15 -24.15 25.59 1.75
CA GLY A 15 -23.17 26.15 2.68
C GLY A 15 -21.70 25.84 2.38
N GLN A 16 -21.40 25.05 1.35
CA GLN A 16 -20.01 24.71 1.02
C GLN A 16 -19.36 25.81 0.15
N ASN A 17 -18.50 26.62 0.76
CA ASN A 17 -17.65 27.55 0.01
C ASN A 17 -16.77 26.73 -0.95
N ARG A 18 -17.02 26.86 -2.27
CA ARG A 18 -16.31 26.10 -3.32
C ARG A 18 -14.79 26.23 -3.19
N VAL A 19 -14.31 27.41 -2.78
CA VAL A 19 -12.88 27.66 -2.54
C VAL A 19 -12.37 26.78 -1.40
N VAL A 20 -13.10 26.72 -0.29
CA VAL A 20 -12.74 25.86 0.86
C VAL A 20 -12.75 24.39 0.44
N ALA A 21 -13.73 23.94 -0.34
CA ALA A 21 -13.78 22.57 -0.82
C ALA A 21 -12.57 22.21 -1.70
N HIS A 22 -12.18 23.08 -2.63
CA HIS A 22 -10.99 22.87 -3.46
C HIS A 22 -9.69 22.93 -2.66
N LEU A 23 -9.58 23.83 -1.68
CA LEU A 23 -8.42 23.89 -0.79
C LEU A 23 -8.29 22.64 0.07
N LEU A 24 -9.40 22.14 0.63
CA LEU A 24 -9.42 20.88 1.36
C LEU A 24 -9.04 19.71 0.44
N ALA A 25 -9.59 19.64 -0.77
CA ALA A 25 -9.24 18.58 -1.72
C ALA A 25 -7.74 18.60 -2.08
N LEU A 26 -7.18 19.78 -2.33
CA LEU A 26 -5.75 19.95 -2.61
C LEU A 26 -4.90 19.56 -1.39
N LEU A 27 -5.28 19.98 -0.19
CA LEU A 27 -4.61 19.61 1.05
C LEU A 27 -4.63 18.09 1.27
N THR A 28 -5.79 17.44 1.09
CA THR A 28 -5.92 15.99 1.20
C THR A 28 -5.02 15.26 0.20
N TRP A 29 -4.95 15.73 -1.05
CA TRP A 29 -4.03 15.18 -2.06
C TRP A 29 -2.56 15.36 -1.67
N LEU A 30 -2.17 16.54 -1.19
CA LEU A 30 -0.80 16.79 -0.74
C LEU A 30 -0.41 15.88 0.43
N ILE A 31 -1.28 15.72 1.42
CA ILE A 31 -1.07 14.80 2.55
C ILE A 31 -0.97 13.36 2.03
N GLY A 32 -1.90 12.95 1.17
CA GLY A 32 -1.87 11.61 0.57
C GLY A 32 -0.55 11.32 -0.16
N LEU A 33 -0.08 12.25 -0.99
CA LEU A 33 1.19 12.13 -1.70
C LEU A 33 2.40 12.12 -0.76
N LEU A 34 2.37 12.91 0.31
CA LEU A 34 3.43 12.92 1.32
C LEU A 34 3.55 11.56 2.03
N PHE A 35 2.43 10.95 2.40
CA PHE A 35 2.42 9.61 3.02
C PHE A 35 2.71 8.48 2.03
N PHE A 36 2.36 8.67 0.75
CA PHE A 36 2.69 7.73 -0.32
C PHE A 36 4.17 7.80 -0.73
N PHE A 37 4.82 8.96 -0.58
CA PHE A 37 6.19 9.19 -1.03
C PHE A 37 7.20 8.14 -0.52
N PRO A 38 7.19 7.71 0.77
CA PRO A 38 8.06 6.63 1.23
C PRO A 38 7.85 5.31 0.49
N LEU A 39 6.60 4.96 0.15
CA LEU A 39 6.30 3.75 -0.61
C LEU A 39 6.79 3.87 -2.06
N PHE A 40 6.57 5.04 -2.68
CA PHE A 40 7.11 5.33 -4.01
C PHE A 40 8.64 5.21 -4.04
N TRP A 41 9.32 5.80 -3.06
CA TRP A 41 10.77 5.73 -2.94
C TRP A 41 11.25 4.31 -2.68
N LEU A 42 10.58 3.55 -1.80
CA LEU A 42 10.89 2.15 -1.54
C LEU A 42 10.85 1.32 -2.83
N VAL A 43 9.76 1.44 -3.60
CA VAL A 43 9.60 0.72 -4.86
C VAL A 43 10.69 1.10 -5.87
N LEU A 44 10.98 2.41 -6.02
CA LEU A 44 12.06 2.85 -6.93
C LEU A 44 13.43 2.28 -6.55
N ASN A 45 13.78 2.24 -5.26
CA ASN A 45 15.08 1.69 -4.85
C ASN A 45 15.14 0.16 -5.00
N GLY A 46 14.01 -0.54 -4.93
CA GLY A 46 13.97 -1.98 -5.19
C GLY A 46 14.44 -2.37 -6.59
N PHE A 47 14.33 -1.46 -7.58
CA PHE A 47 14.81 -1.67 -8.95
C PHE A 47 16.20 -1.09 -9.22
N LYS A 48 16.87 -0.49 -8.23
CA LYS A 48 18.22 0.06 -8.40
C LYS A 48 19.26 -0.98 -8.04
N ASP A 49 20.43 -0.86 -8.68
CA ASP A 49 21.65 -1.54 -8.22
C ASP A 49 22.01 -1.07 -6.79
N GLU A 50 22.70 -1.92 -6.01
CA GLU A 50 23.18 -1.63 -4.66
C GLU A 50 23.96 -0.33 -4.56
N LEU A 51 24.82 -0.07 -5.55
CA LEU A 51 25.63 1.15 -5.52
C LEU A 51 24.75 2.39 -5.70
N ASP A 52 23.75 2.33 -6.57
CA ASP A 52 22.85 3.44 -6.87
C ASP A 52 21.79 3.64 -5.78
N ALA A 53 21.34 2.57 -5.12
CA ALA A 53 20.43 2.62 -3.99
C ALA A 53 21.07 3.28 -2.74
N ASN A 54 22.38 3.07 -2.54
CA ASN A 54 23.14 3.66 -1.43
C ASN A 54 23.79 5.02 -1.75
N SER A 55 23.69 5.48 -3.00
CA SER A 55 24.24 6.75 -3.45
C SER A 55 23.26 7.92 -3.25
N SER A 56 23.63 9.11 -3.73
CA SER A 56 22.73 10.27 -3.75
C SER A 56 21.41 9.95 -4.47
N PRO A 57 20.27 10.55 -4.06
CA PRO A 57 18.97 10.29 -4.67
C PRO A 57 18.95 10.51 -6.19
N LYS A 58 18.89 9.43 -6.96
CA LYS A 58 18.70 9.44 -8.42
C LYS A 58 17.30 8.97 -8.78
N LEU A 59 16.65 9.66 -9.73
CA LEU A 59 15.37 9.26 -10.33
C LEU A 59 15.54 8.53 -11.66
N PHE A 60 16.68 8.74 -12.34
CA PHE A 60 17.03 8.08 -13.59
C PHE A 60 18.17 7.10 -13.32
N PHE A 61 17.92 5.82 -13.57
CA PHE A 61 18.84 4.70 -13.37
C PHE A 61 18.48 3.58 -14.34
N ASP A 62 19.35 2.60 -14.49
CA ASP A 62 19.07 1.38 -15.27
C ASP A 62 18.35 0.37 -14.35
N PRO A 63 17.07 0.04 -14.62
CA PRO A 63 16.30 -0.81 -13.72
C PRO A 63 16.73 -2.27 -13.79
N THR A 64 17.03 -2.88 -12.64
CA THR A 64 17.48 -4.29 -12.53
C THR A 64 16.52 -5.13 -11.69
N LEU A 65 16.58 -6.45 -11.89
CA LEU A 65 15.80 -7.44 -11.12
C LEU A 65 16.68 -8.41 -10.32
N ASP A 66 18.00 -8.25 -10.38
CA ASP A 66 18.97 -9.19 -9.82
C ASP A 66 18.77 -9.40 -8.32
N ARG A 67 18.47 -8.32 -7.59
CA ARG A 67 18.17 -8.35 -6.16
C ARG A 67 16.88 -9.10 -5.83
N PHE A 68 15.86 -9.01 -6.68
CA PHE A 68 14.64 -9.79 -6.50
C PHE A 68 14.94 -11.28 -6.71
N SER A 69 15.73 -11.63 -7.73
CA SER A 69 16.16 -13.02 -7.96
C SER A 69 16.92 -13.57 -6.76
N GLU A 70 17.92 -12.83 -6.28
CA GLU A 70 18.77 -13.22 -5.15
C GLU A 70 17.98 -13.47 -3.86
N VAL A 71 16.96 -12.65 -3.57
CA VAL A 71 16.11 -12.83 -2.38
C VAL A 71 15.15 -14.01 -2.54
N THR A 72 14.71 -14.31 -3.77
CA THR A 72 13.79 -15.42 -4.04
C THR A 72 14.47 -16.77 -4.23
N GLU A 73 15.75 -16.77 -4.56
CA GLU A 73 16.56 -17.98 -4.74
C GLU A 73 16.99 -18.58 -3.41
N ASP A 74 17.03 -19.92 -3.36
CA ASP A 74 17.39 -20.65 -2.15
C ASP A 74 18.89 -20.51 -1.86
N THR A 75 19.23 -19.67 -0.88
CA THR A 75 20.61 -19.50 -0.41
C THR A 75 20.97 -20.57 0.61
N THR A 76 22.03 -21.33 0.34
CA THR A 76 22.48 -22.44 1.20
C THR A 76 22.87 -21.93 2.60
N GLY A 77 22.16 -22.39 3.64
CA GLY A 77 22.42 -22.00 5.04
C GLY A 77 21.49 -20.92 5.60
N LEU A 78 20.56 -20.40 4.80
CA LEU A 78 19.47 -19.52 5.23
C LEU A 78 18.11 -20.22 5.06
N LEU A 79 17.08 -19.69 5.75
CA LEU A 79 15.68 -20.06 5.47
C LEU A 79 15.36 -19.64 4.03
N SER A 80 14.80 -20.56 3.26
CA SER A 80 14.34 -20.24 1.91
C SER A 80 13.25 -19.17 1.93
N PHE A 81 13.13 -18.42 0.84
CA PHE A 81 12.05 -17.45 0.69
C PHE A 81 10.67 -18.09 0.89
N THR A 82 10.48 -19.29 0.34
CA THR A 82 9.21 -20.02 0.41
C THR A 82 8.87 -20.45 1.83
N GLU A 83 9.84 -20.92 2.60
CA GLU A 83 9.65 -21.27 4.02
C GLU A 83 9.38 -20.04 4.87
N ALA A 84 10.15 -18.97 4.69
CA ALA A 84 9.96 -17.73 5.45
C ALA A 84 8.57 -17.14 5.21
N PHE A 85 8.16 -17.06 3.94
CA PHE A 85 6.82 -16.62 3.55
C PHE A 85 5.73 -17.56 4.12
N GLY A 86 5.90 -18.87 3.98
CA GLY A 86 4.94 -19.86 4.49
C GLY A 86 4.75 -19.78 6.00
N ASN A 87 5.84 -19.63 6.76
CA ASN A 87 5.78 -19.46 8.21
C ASN A 87 4.98 -18.22 8.58
N SER A 88 5.30 -17.06 8.02
CA SER A 88 4.57 -15.82 8.29
C SER A 88 3.09 -15.90 7.88
N PHE A 89 2.81 -16.51 6.73
CA PHE A 89 1.44 -16.69 6.22
C PHE A 89 0.58 -17.48 7.21
N TRP A 90 1.06 -18.64 7.66
CA TRP A 90 0.33 -19.47 8.61
C TRP A 90 0.24 -18.85 10.00
N ILE A 91 1.31 -18.19 10.46
CA ILE A 91 1.32 -17.49 11.76
C ILE A 91 0.23 -16.43 11.79
N VAL A 92 0.14 -15.56 10.78
CA VAL A 92 -0.88 -14.49 10.73
C VAL A 92 -2.29 -15.08 10.65
N LEU A 93 -2.50 -16.09 9.81
CA LEU A 93 -3.83 -16.69 9.63
C LEU A 93 -4.33 -17.37 10.91
N ILE A 94 -3.48 -18.19 11.53
CA ILE A 94 -3.83 -18.94 12.75
C ILE A 94 -4.00 -17.98 13.92
N SER A 95 -3.07 -17.04 14.11
CA SER A 95 -3.15 -16.08 15.22
C SER A 95 -4.39 -15.19 15.13
N THR A 96 -4.68 -14.63 13.95
CA THR A 96 -5.88 -13.79 13.75
C THR A 96 -7.16 -14.59 14.01
N THR A 97 -7.21 -15.83 13.53
CA THR A 97 -8.37 -16.72 13.75
C THR A 97 -8.57 -17.03 15.23
N LEU A 98 -7.50 -17.42 15.94
CA LEU A 98 -7.56 -17.70 17.38
C LEU A 98 -7.96 -16.45 18.18
N VAL A 99 -7.40 -15.29 17.85
CA VAL A 99 -7.75 -14.02 18.49
C VAL A 99 -9.23 -13.71 18.29
N MET A 100 -9.76 -13.81 17.07
CA MET A 100 -11.18 -13.58 16.82
C MET A 100 -12.06 -14.60 17.55
N ALA A 101 -11.69 -15.88 17.55
CA ALA A 101 -12.44 -16.93 18.22
C ALA A 101 -12.55 -16.73 19.74
N LEU A 102 -11.54 -16.13 20.37
CA LEU A 102 -11.55 -15.80 21.80
C LEU A 102 -12.16 -14.42 22.10
N ALA A 103 -11.91 -13.42 21.24
CA ALA A 103 -12.35 -12.05 21.46
C ALA A 103 -13.85 -11.87 21.24
N ILE A 104 -14.43 -12.50 20.21
CA ILE A 104 -15.86 -12.40 19.89
C ILE A 104 -16.76 -12.84 21.07
N PRO A 105 -16.56 -14.02 21.70
CA PRO A 105 -17.38 -14.42 22.84
C PRO A 105 -17.04 -13.67 24.14
N ALA A 106 -15.90 -12.98 24.22
CA ALA A 106 -15.49 -12.22 25.40
C ALA A 106 -15.99 -10.76 25.42
N ALA A 107 -16.43 -10.24 24.28
CA ALA A 107 -17.02 -8.90 24.13
C ALA A 107 -18.52 -8.89 24.47
#